data_AF-A0A419FAP1-F1
#
_entry.id   AF-A0A419FAP1-F1
#
_cell.length_a   1.000
_cell.length_b   1.000
_cell.length_c   1.000
_cell.angle_alpha   90.00
_cell.angle_beta   90.00
_cell.angle_gamma   90.00
#
_symmetry.space_group_name_H-M   'P 1'
#
loop_
_entity.id
_entity.type
_entity.pdbx_description
1 polymer ?
#
loop_
_entity_poly.entity_id
_entity_poly.type
_entity_poly.pdbx_seq_one_letter_code
_entity_poly.pdbx_strand_id
1 'polypeptide(L)'
;MANHDALNPHKITARDIRVWTLVMAAALTVVGLAQYFFWGHVRAATILWILAAAFLLPGLTIPMALKPLYKLWIRFALALAWFNTRLILSLTYFLIFTPIGLILRLLGKDLIKEKWDPQAATYWIDRPQAPFDPARYEKQY
;
A
#
# COMPACT_ATOMS: atom_id res chain seq x y z
N MET A 1 -30.16 -10.32 -1.06
CA MET A 1 -30.08 -8.96 -1.66
C MET A 1 -28.64 -8.50 -1.59
N ALA A 2 -27.87 -8.73 -2.66
CA ALA A 2 -26.48 -8.31 -2.73
C ALA A 2 -26.42 -6.78 -2.92
N ASN A 3 -25.62 -6.11 -2.09
CA ASN A 3 -25.52 -4.67 -2.04
C ASN A 3 -24.70 -4.16 -3.25
N HIS A 4 -25.39 -3.79 -4.33
CA HIS A 4 -24.79 -3.26 -5.56
C HIS A 4 -24.11 -1.88 -5.39
N ASP A 5 -24.19 -1.29 -4.19
CA ASP A 5 -23.57 -0.01 -3.84
C ASP A 5 -22.04 -0.06 -3.73
N ALA A 6 -21.44 -1.26 -3.69
CA ALA A 6 -19.99 -1.45 -3.56
C ALA A 6 -19.20 -1.12 -4.86
N LEU A 7 -19.87 -0.89 -5.99
CA LEU A 7 -19.24 -0.57 -7.28
C LEU A 7 -19.38 0.90 -7.69
N ASN A 8 -19.78 1.78 -6.77
CA ASN A 8 -19.82 3.21 -7.06
C ASN A 8 -18.39 3.80 -7.05
N PRO A 9 -17.88 4.32 -8.19
CA PRO A 9 -16.60 5.01 -8.19
C PRO A 9 -16.70 6.19 -7.22
N HIS A 10 -15.80 6.23 -6.24
CA HIS A 10 -15.82 7.22 -5.16
C HIS A 10 -15.89 8.63 -5.77
N LYS A 11 -17.09 9.24 -5.71
CA LYS A 11 -17.32 10.56 -6.26
C LYS A 11 -16.63 11.55 -5.33
N ILE A 12 -15.57 12.20 -5.82
CA ILE A 12 -14.86 13.25 -5.08
C ILE A 12 -15.90 14.27 -4.60
N THR A 13 -16.15 14.26 -3.30
CA THR A 13 -17.15 15.09 -2.64
C THR A 13 -16.49 16.37 -2.14
N ALA A 14 -17.25 17.46 -2.00
CA ALA A 14 -16.73 18.70 -1.43
C ALA A 14 -16.12 18.51 -0.03
N ARG A 15 -16.61 17.52 0.73
CA ARG A 15 -16.06 17.12 2.03
C ARG A 15 -14.63 16.59 1.92
N ASP A 16 -14.32 15.76 0.93
CA ASP A 16 -12.98 15.18 0.74
C ASP A 16 -11.96 16.28 0.44
N ILE A 17 -12.36 17.25 -0.39
CA ILE A 17 -11.54 18.42 -0.70
C ILE A 17 -11.31 19.26 0.55
N ARG A 18 -12.35 19.53 1.35
CA ARG A 18 -12.24 20.29 2.61
C ARG A 18 -11.31 19.62 3.61
N VAL A 19 -11.46 18.31 3.83
CA VAL A 19 -10.59 17.54 4.73
C VAL A 19 -9.16 17.57 4.22
N TRP A 20 -8.93 17.37 2.93
CA TRP A 20 -7.59 17.45 2.34
C TRP A 20 -6.96 18.84 2.53
N THR A 21 -7.72 19.93 2.30
CA THR A 21 -7.22 21.29 2.53
C THR A 21 -6.93 21.57 4.00
N LEU A 22 -7.74 21.04 4.94
CA LEU A 22 -7.50 21.19 6.37
C LEU A 22 -6.24 20.46 6.82
N VAL A 23 -6.03 19.23 6.33
CA VAL A 23 -4.83 18.44 6.64
C VAL A 23 -3.58 19.13 6.10
N MET A 24 -3.62 19.62 4.85
CA MET A 24 -2.49 20.35 4.25
C MET A 24 -2.22 21.67 4.98
N ALA A 25 -3.25 22.43 5.33
CA ALA A 25 -3.08 23.66 6.10
C ALA A 25 -2.49 23.38 7.48
N ALA A 26 -3.01 22.40 8.22
CA ALA A 26 -2.48 22.01 9.52
C ALA A 26 -1.02 21.56 9.43
N ALA A 27 -0.67 20.75 8.44
CA ALA A 27 0.70 20.30 8.20
C ALA A 27 1.64 21.49 7.91
N LEU A 28 1.24 22.41 7.02
CA LEU A 28 2.02 23.61 6.71
C LEU A 28 2.17 24.53 7.91
N THR A 29 1.14 24.70 8.74
CA THR A 29 1.21 25.48 9.98
C THR A 29 2.19 24.86 10.97
N VAL A 30 2.13 23.55 11.19
CA VAL A 30 3.07 22.85 12.09
C VAL A 30 4.51 22.95 11.58
N VAL A 31 4.73 22.75 10.28
CA VAL A 31 6.07 22.90 9.68
C VAL A 31 6.55 24.35 9.76
N GLY A 32 5.68 25.34 9.54
CA GLY A 32 6.01 26.76 9.68
C GLY A 32 6.38 27.15 11.11
N LEU A 33 5.66 26.61 12.10
CA LEU A 33 5.97 26.77 13.53
C LEU A 33 7.30 26.10 13.89
N ALA A 34 7.54 24.88 13.41
CA ALA A 34 8.80 24.16 13.62
C ALA A 34 9.98 24.91 12.98
N GLN A 35 9.83 25.42 11.76
CA GLN A 35 10.85 26.22 11.07
C GLN A 35 11.17 27.51 11.82
N TYR A 36 10.14 28.20 12.33
CA TYR A 36 10.30 29.40 13.15
C TYR A 36 11.04 29.09 14.45
N PHE A 37 10.72 27.98 15.09
CA PHE A 37 11.29 27.57 16.37
C PHE A 37 12.72 27.01 16.26
N PHE A 38 13.03 26.25 15.20
CA PHE A 38 14.33 25.57 15.06
C PHE A 38 15.39 26.34 14.26
N TRP A 39 15.01 27.17 13.28
CA TRP A 39 16.00 27.75 12.35
C TRP A 39 16.02 29.28 12.23
N GLY A 40 15.06 30.03 12.80
CA GLY A 40 15.11 31.50 12.85
C GLY A 40 15.09 32.23 11.50
N HIS A 41 14.96 31.52 10.37
CA HIS A 41 14.91 32.10 9.03
C HIS A 41 13.53 32.66 8.71
N VAL A 42 13.29 33.88 9.19
CA VAL A 42 12.01 34.62 9.08
C VAL A 42 11.47 34.67 7.65
N ARG A 43 12.34 34.81 6.63
CA ARG A 43 11.91 34.90 5.21
C ARG A 43 11.31 33.59 4.68
N ALA A 44 11.88 32.44 5.05
CA ALA A 44 11.36 31.14 4.62
C ALA A 44 10.04 30.83 5.34
N ALA A 45 9.91 31.22 6.61
CA ALA A 45 8.66 31.09 7.36
C ALA A 45 7.55 31.96 6.75
N THR A 46 7.82 33.22 6.38
CA THR A 46 6.80 34.10 5.78
C THR A 46 6.29 33.57 4.44
N ILE A 47 7.16 33.04 3.57
CA ILE A 47 6.75 32.45 2.28
C ILE A 47 5.85 31.23 2.51
N LEU A 48 6.19 30.37 3.47
CA LEU A 48 5.37 29.20 3.83
C LEU A 48 4.02 29.61 4.42
N TRP A 49 3.98 30.66 5.24
CA TRP A 49 2.74 31.18 5.81
C TRP A 49 1.82 31.82 4.75
N ILE A 50 2.39 32.56 3.79
CA ILE A 50 1.64 33.10 2.65
C ILE A 50 1.09 31.95 1.79
N LEU A 51 1.89 30.90 1.55
CA LEU A 51 1.45 29.74 0.79
C LEU A 51 0.36 28.94 1.52
N ALA A 52 0.46 28.83 2.84
CA ALA A 52 -0.55 28.21 3.69
C ALA A 52 -1.87 29.01 3.68
N ALA A 53 -1.81 30.33 3.81
CA ALA A 53 -2.97 31.21 3.71
C ALA A 53 -3.61 31.15 2.31
N ALA A 54 -2.79 31.13 1.26
CA ALA A 54 -3.22 31.00 -0.12
C ALA A 54 -3.88 29.64 -0.43
N PHE A 55 -3.59 28.60 0.34
CA PHE A 55 -4.28 27.31 0.26
C PHE A 55 -5.54 27.26 1.13
N LEU A 56 -5.50 27.86 2.32
CA LEU A 56 -6.59 27.82 3.29
C LEU A 56 -7.80 28.65 2.85
N LEU A 57 -7.57 29.86 2.35
CA LEU A 57 -8.63 30.80 1.95
C LEU A 57 -9.52 30.24 0.81
N PRO A 58 -8.98 29.75 -0.31
CA PRO A 58 -9.82 29.19 -1.37
C PRO A 58 -10.32 27.77 -1.05
N GLY A 59 -9.63 27.00 -0.20
CA GLY A 59 -10.13 25.72 0.30
C GLY A 59 -11.44 25.86 1.09
N LEU A 60 -11.59 26.96 1.84
CA LEU A 60 -12.78 27.23 2.65
C LEU A 60 -13.90 27.93 1.86
N THR A 61 -13.54 28.85 0.95
CA THR A 61 -14.50 29.69 0.22
C THR A 61 -14.99 29.05 -1.09
N ILE A 62 -14.11 28.42 -1.87
CA ILE A 62 -14.44 27.84 -3.18
C ILE A 62 -13.71 26.49 -3.36
N PRO A 63 -14.15 25.41 -2.66
CA PRO A 63 -13.52 24.09 -2.77
C PRO A 63 -13.58 23.53 -4.21
N MET A 64 -14.51 24.03 -5.03
CA MET A 64 -14.70 23.58 -6.40
C MET A 64 -13.55 24.01 -7.33
N ALA A 65 -12.87 25.13 -7.04
CA ALA A 65 -11.71 25.59 -7.80
C ALA A 65 -10.45 24.73 -7.54
N LEU A 66 -10.36 24.10 -6.37
CA LEU A 66 -9.23 23.23 -5.98
C LEU A 66 -9.43 21.76 -6.41
N LYS A 67 -10.58 21.42 -6.99
CA LYS A 67 -10.87 20.07 -7.50
C LYS A 67 -9.82 19.53 -8.49
N PRO A 68 -9.35 20.26 -9.52
CA PRO A 68 -8.31 19.75 -10.43
C PRO A 68 -6.98 19.49 -9.73
N LEU A 69 -6.61 20.34 -8.77
CA LEU A 69 -5.39 20.19 -7.97
C LEU A 69 -5.47 18.95 -7.07
N TYR A 70 -6.58 18.77 -6.36
CA TYR A 70 -6.84 17.57 -5.56
C TYR A 70 -6.77 16.30 -6.42
N LYS A 71 -7.36 16.33 -7.64
CA LYS A 71 -7.29 15.19 -8.56
C LYS A 71 -5.85 14.87 -8.99
N LEU A 72 -5.02 15.88 -9.24
CA LEU A 72 -3.61 15.70 -9.57
C LEU A 72 -2.85 15.10 -8.38
N TRP A 73 -3.10 15.61 -7.17
CA TRP A 73 -2.52 15.09 -5.94
C TRP A 73 -2.86 13.61 -5.71
N ILE A 74 -4.13 13.24 -5.88
CA ILE A 74 -4.56 11.83 -5.74
C ILE A 74 -3.89 10.93 -6.79
N ARG A 75 -3.75 11.39 -8.04
CA ARG A 75 -3.01 10.63 -9.07
C ARG A 75 -1.56 10.42 -8.69
N PHE A 76 -0.91 11.45 -8.14
CA PHE A 76 0.45 11.35 -7.64
C PHE A 76 0.56 10.35 -6.47
N ALA A 77 -0.35 10.45 -5.50
CA ALA A 77 -0.41 9.53 -4.37
C ALA A 77 -0.63 8.08 -4.83
N LEU A 78 -1.47 7.85 -5.84
CA LEU A 78 -1.68 6.52 -6.44
C LEU A 78 -0.42 5.99 -7.14
N ALA A 79 0.29 6.83 -7.89
CA ALA A 79 1.55 6.45 -8.52
C ALA A 79 2.61 6.08 -7.47
N LEU A 80 2.69 6.87 -6.39
CA LEU A 80 3.58 6.60 -5.27
C LEU A 80 3.19 5.31 -4.54
N ALA A 81 1.89 5.07 -4.33
CA ALA A 81 1.39 3.84 -3.69
C ALA A 81 1.71 2.59 -4.52
N TRP A 82 1.56 2.69 -5.84
CA TRP A 82 1.94 1.63 -6.78
C TRP A 82 3.45 1.34 -6.74
N PHE A 83 4.26 2.40 -6.70
CA PHE A 83 5.71 2.27 -6.56
C PHE A 83 6.09 1.65 -5.21
N ASN A 84 5.52 2.15 -4.12
CA ASN A 84 5.77 1.67 -2.77
C ASN A 84 5.39 0.19 -2.60
N THR A 85 4.23 -0.21 -3.12
CA THR A 85 3.79 -1.61 -3.07
C THR A 85 4.80 -2.51 -3.79
N ARG A 86 5.24 -2.13 -4.99
CA ARG A 86 6.26 -2.89 -5.73
C ARG A 86 7.61 -2.91 -5.03
N LEU A 87 8.01 -1.79 -4.44
CA LEU A 87 9.25 -1.66 -3.70
C LEU A 87 9.26 -2.58 -2.49
N ILE A 88 8.22 -2.53 -1.65
CA ILE A 88 8.07 -3.38 -0.47
C ILE A 88 8.07 -4.85 -0.90
N LEU A 89 7.28 -5.23 -1.90
CA LEU A 89 7.20 -6.62 -2.36
C LEU A 89 8.54 -7.13 -2.88
N SER A 90 9.23 -6.31 -3.68
CA SER A 90 10.55 -6.64 -4.22
C SER A 90 11.56 -6.81 -3.09
N LEU A 91 11.57 -5.86 -2.13
CA LEU A 91 12.48 -5.89 -1.00
C LEU A 91 12.22 -7.13 -0.13
N THR A 92 10.97 -7.40 0.22
CA THR A 92 10.57 -8.61 0.95
C THR A 92 11.00 -9.88 0.22
N TYR A 93 10.83 -9.94 -1.10
CA TYR A 93 11.28 -11.07 -1.91
C TYR A 93 12.79 -11.28 -1.80
N PHE A 94 13.58 -10.23 -2.06
CA PHE A 94 15.03 -10.34 -2.06
C PHE A 94 15.68 -10.47 -0.68
N LEU A 95 15.10 -9.88 0.37
CA LEU A 95 15.67 -9.91 1.73
C LEU A 95 15.17 -11.10 2.55
N ILE A 96 13.98 -11.63 2.28
CA ILE A 96 13.39 -12.69 3.09
C ILE A 96 13.30 -13.99 2.27
N PHE A 97 12.55 -13.99 1.19
CA PHE A 97 12.28 -15.23 0.45
C PHE A 97 13.52 -15.78 -0.26
N THR A 98 14.29 -14.93 -0.94
CA THR A 98 15.51 -15.34 -1.65
C THR A 98 16.56 -15.97 -0.73
N PRO A 99 16.96 -15.36 0.41
CA PRO A 99 17.93 -16.01 1.29
C PRO A 99 17.38 -17.27 1.95
N ILE A 100 16.08 -17.33 2.29
CA ILE A 100 15.47 -18.56 2.79
C ILE A 100 15.58 -19.69 1.76
N GLY A 101 15.21 -19.41 0.50
CA GLY A 101 15.35 -20.36 -0.59
C GLY A 101 16.80 -20.76 -0.85
N LEU A 102 17.73 -19.81 -0.80
CA LEU A 102 19.16 -20.07 -0.97
C LEU A 102 19.70 -20.95 0.17
N ILE A 103 19.33 -20.67 1.43
CA ILE A 103 19.72 -21.48 2.59
C ILE A 103 19.17 -22.89 2.46
N LEU A 104 17.89 -23.06 2.09
CA LEU A 104 17.28 -24.38 1.86
C LEU A 104 18.00 -25.15 0.76
N ARG A 105 18.38 -24.46 -0.33
CA ARG A 105 19.15 -25.03 -1.44
C ARG A 105 20.56 -25.43 -1.03
N LEU A 106 21.25 -24.61 -0.21
CA LEU A 106 22.56 -24.91 0.36
C LEU A 106 22.52 -26.08 1.35
N LEU A 107 21.43 -26.20 2.13
CA LEU A 107 21.17 -27.33 3.03
C LEU A 107 20.74 -28.60 2.28
N GLY A 108 20.63 -28.56 0.94
CA GLY A 108 20.24 -29.69 0.11
C GLY A 108 18.80 -30.17 0.34
N LYS A 109 17.96 -29.37 1.01
CA LYS A 109 16.57 -29.72 1.29
C LYS A 109 15.71 -29.42 0.08
N ASP A 110 15.44 -30.47 -0.70
CA ASP A 110 14.44 -30.41 -1.77
C ASP A 110 13.04 -30.58 -1.15
N LEU A 111 12.37 -29.45 -0.87
CA LEU A 111 11.05 -29.44 -0.24
C LEU A 111 9.94 -29.95 -1.18
N ILE A 112 10.16 -29.88 -2.49
CA ILE A 112 9.13 -30.18 -3.50
C ILE A 112 9.47 -31.47 -4.27
N LYS A 113 10.64 -32.09 -4.02
CA LYS A 113 11.20 -33.15 -4.88
C LYS A 113 11.23 -32.68 -6.34
N GLU A 114 11.72 -31.47 -6.55
CA GLU A 114 11.76 -30.81 -7.86
C GLU A 114 12.74 -31.51 -8.80
N LYS A 115 13.75 -32.21 -8.25
CA LYS A 115 14.70 -32.98 -9.07
C LYS A 115 14.02 -34.20 -9.67
N TRP A 116 13.97 -34.22 -11.00
CA TRP A 116 13.63 -35.41 -11.77
C TRP A 116 14.69 -36.49 -11.53
N ASP A 117 14.25 -37.62 -10.97
CA ASP A 117 15.01 -38.86 -10.84
C ASP A 117 14.78 -39.73 -12.09
N PRO A 118 15.79 -39.90 -12.96
CA PRO A 118 15.67 -40.74 -14.16
C PRO A 118 15.51 -42.24 -13.85
N GLN A 119 15.80 -42.67 -12.62
CA GLN A 119 15.66 -44.05 -12.18
C GLN A 119 14.35 -44.31 -11.40
N ALA A 120 13.54 -43.27 -11.14
CA ALA A 120 12.25 -43.44 -10.50
C ALA A 120 11.24 -44.08 -11.47
N ALA A 121 10.75 -45.26 -11.12
CA ALA A 121 9.72 -45.97 -11.89
C ALA A 121 8.37 -45.21 -11.92
N THR A 122 8.09 -44.42 -10.88
CA THR A 122 6.90 -43.57 -10.79
C THR A 122 7.10 -42.47 -9.75
N TYR A 123 6.58 -41.27 -10.02
CA TYR A 123 6.53 -40.16 -9.05
C TYR A 123 5.24 -40.20 -8.22
N TRP A 124 4.36 -41.18 -8.46
CA TRP A 124 3.16 -41.36 -7.65
C TRP A 124 3.53 -41.65 -6.20
N ILE A 125 3.00 -40.83 -5.30
CA ILE A 125 3.10 -41.05 -3.87
C ILE A 125 1.97 -41.99 -3.50
N ASP A 126 2.29 -43.23 -3.17
CA ASP A 126 1.31 -44.20 -2.69
C ASP A 126 0.66 -43.67 -1.41
N ARG A 127 -0.62 -43.33 -1.52
CA ARG A 127 -1.42 -42.90 -0.38
C ARG A 127 -1.85 -44.16 0.38
N PRO A 128 -1.50 -44.31 1.67
CA PRO A 128 -1.92 -45.47 2.45
C PRO A 128 -3.46 -45.54 2.43
N GLN A 129 -3.96 -46.72 2.11
CA GLN A 129 -5.39 -47.05 2.10
C GLN A 129 -5.89 -46.97 3.55
N ALA A 130 -6.31 -45.79 3.97
CA ALA A 130 -7.03 -45.61 5.22
C ALA A 130 -8.48 -46.08 5.02
N PRO A 131 -9.13 -46.63 6.06
CA PRO A 131 -10.55 -46.97 6.01
C PRO A 131 -11.37 -45.76 5.55
N PHE A 132 -12.36 -46.00 4.70
CA PHE A 132 -13.26 -44.96 4.21
C PHE A 132 -14.04 -44.36 5.38
N ASP A 133 -13.76 -43.10 5.69
CA ASP A 133 -14.43 -42.33 6.74
C ASP A 133 -15.06 -41.07 6.14
N PRO A 134 -16.40 -40.99 6.05
CA PRO A 134 -17.13 -39.83 5.57
C PRO A 134 -16.79 -38.53 6.31
N ALA A 135 -16.48 -38.61 7.61
CA ALA A 135 -16.17 -37.44 8.45
C ALA A 135 -14.85 -36.74 8.05
N ARG A 136 -14.02 -37.41 7.25
CA ARG A 136 -12.76 -36.85 6.73
C ARG A 136 -12.98 -35.85 5.61
N TYR A 137 -14.06 -35.99 4.85
CA TYR A 137 -14.45 -35.06 3.78
C TYR A 137 -15.04 -33.76 4.33
N GLU A 138 -15.66 -33.80 5.51
CA GLU A 138 -16.22 -32.63 6.18
C GLU A 138 -15.14 -31.63 6.64
N LYS A 139 -13.88 -32.07 6.76
CA LYS A 139 -12.74 -31.22 7.16
C LYS A 139 -11.89 -30.72 6.00
N GLN A 140 -12.28 -31.02 4.75
CA GLN A 140 -11.55 -30.58 3.55
C GLN A 140 -12.04 -29.24 3.00
N TYR A 141 -13.20 -28.75 3.46
CA TYR A 141 -13.79 -27.46 3.10
C TYR A 141 -13.89 -26.58 4.34
#